data_AF-A0A349ANB8-F1
#
_entry.id   AF-A0A349ANB8-F1
#
_cell.length_a   1.000
_cell.length_b   1.000
_cell.length_c   1.000
_cell.angle_alpha   90.00
_cell.angle_beta   90.00
_cell.angle_gamma   90.00
#
_symmetry.space_group_name_H-M   'P 1'
#
loop_
_entity.id
_entity.type
_entity.pdbx_description
1 polymer ?
#
loop_
_entity_poly.entity_id
_entity_poly.type
_entity_poly.pdbx_seq_one_letter_code
_entity_poly.pdbx_strand_id
1 'polypeptide(L)' 'MSNPTKRHLYPSEVLLSKGKAGQPFDSIIMVHQIRTISKKRLEGMFGYLEDPKLQNEVRAAIREHLDIY' A
#
# COMPACT_ATOMS: atom_id res chain seq x y z
N MET A 1 2.27 1.13 -22.45
CA MET A 1 1.79 1.00 -21.06
C MET A 1 2.88 0.32 -20.25
N SER A 2 3.58 1.06 -19.40
CA SER A 2 4.57 0.51 -18.47
C SER A 2 3.84 -0.28 -17.38
N ASN A 3 4.16 -1.55 -17.22
CA ASN A 3 3.63 -2.39 -16.15
C ASN A 3 4.51 -2.16 -14.91
N PRO A 4 4.10 -1.35 -13.91
CA PRO A 4 4.94 -1.02 -12.76
C PRO A 4 5.36 -2.27 -11.96
N THR A 5 4.67 -3.39 -12.15
CA THR A 5 4.87 -4.70 -11.54
C THR A 5 6.01 -5.56 -12.13
N LYS A 6 6.74 -5.10 -13.17
CA LYS A 6 7.88 -5.86 -13.72
C LYS A 6 9.18 -5.72 -12.91
N ARG A 7 9.22 -4.87 -11.87
CA ARG A 7 10.38 -4.71 -10.99
C ARG A 7 10.22 -5.61 -9.76
N HIS A 8 11.34 -6.09 -9.21
CA HIS A 8 11.34 -6.67 -7.88
C HIS A 8 10.88 -5.61 -6.86
N LEU A 9 9.96 -6.00 -5.98
CA LEU A 9 9.48 -5.15 -4.90
C LEU A 9 10.54 -5.11 -3.80
N TYR A 10 10.73 -3.94 -3.19
CA TYR A 10 11.48 -3.85 -1.95
C TYR A 10 10.68 -4.49 -0.80
N PRO A 11 11.32 -4.93 0.30
CA PRO A 11 10.60 -5.49 1.46
C PRO A 11 9.53 -4.54 2.03
N SER A 12 9.75 -3.23 1.92
CA SER A 12 8.80 -2.18 2.30
C SER A 12 7.82 -1.77 1.19
N GLU A 13 7.66 -2.58 0.15
CA GLU A 13 6.69 -2.38 -0.93
C GLU A 13 5.73 -3.58 -1.00
N VAL A 14 4.42 -3.29 -1.03
CA VAL A 14 3.37 -4.32 -1.13
C VAL A 14 2.62 -4.14 -2.44
N LEU A 15 2.45 -5.24 -3.19
CA LEU A 15 1.68 -5.23 -4.42
C LEU A 15 0.19 -5.00 -4.12
N LEU A 16 -0.41 -4.02 -4.78
CA LEU A 16 -1.84 -3.78 -4.75
C LEU A 16 -2.43 -4.02 -6.14
N SER A 17 -2.85 -5.26 -6.39
CA SER A 17 -3.49 -5.65 -7.65
C SER A 17 -4.76 -4.84 -7.91
N LYS A 18 -4.99 -4.49 -9.17
CA LYS A 18 -6.12 -3.70 -9.65
C LYS A 18 -7.45 -4.11 -8.99
N GLY A 19 -8.21 -3.10 -8.54
CA GLY A 19 -9.53 -3.27 -7.96
C GLY A 19 -9.57 -3.71 -6.49
N LYS A 20 -8.45 -4.13 -5.89
CA LYS A 20 -8.40 -4.60 -4.48
C LYS A 20 -8.74 -3.53 -3.43
N ALA A 21 -8.63 -2.25 -3.79
CA ALA A 21 -9.01 -1.13 -2.95
C ALA A 21 -9.72 -0.01 -3.73
N GLY A 22 -10.41 -0.37 -4.83
CA GLY A 22 -11.09 0.59 -5.71
C GLY A 22 -10.21 1.28 -6.76
N GLN A 23 -8.90 0.99 -6.78
CA GLN A 23 -7.97 1.61 -7.72
C GLN A 23 -8.03 0.95 -9.12
N PRO A 24 -7.98 1.73 -10.22
CA PRO A 24 -8.23 1.24 -11.58
C PRO A 24 -7.05 0.49 -12.22
N PHE A 25 -5.88 0.48 -11.59
CA PHE A 25 -4.64 -0.11 -12.11
C PHE A 25 -3.90 -0.91 -11.04
N ASP A 26 -3.02 -1.81 -11.46
CA ASP A 26 -2.03 -2.39 -10.55
C ASP A 26 -1.17 -1.27 -9.97
N SER A 27 -1.01 -1.30 -8.65
CA SER A 27 -0.38 -0.25 -7.85
C SER A 27 0.57 -0.87 -6.82
N ILE A 28 1.36 -0.04 -6.16
CA ILE A 28 2.28 -0.47 -5.10
C ILE A 28 2.03 0.41 -3.87
N ILE A 29 1.85 -0.20 -2.70
CA ILE A 29 1.84 0.50 -1.41
C ILE A 29 3.29 0.65 -0.95
N MET A 30 3.77 1.89 -0.86
CA MET A 30 5.15 2.22 -0.49
C MET A 30 5.25 2.51 1.01
N VAL A 31 5.47 1.48 1.83
CA VAL A 31 5.52 1.59 3.29
C VAL A 31 6.65 2.51 3.76
N HIS A 32 7.78 2.52 3.07
CA HIS A 32 8.89 3.41 3.38
C HIS A 32 8.61 4.91 3.12
N GLN A 33 7.43 5.26 2.58
CA GLN A 33 6.98 6.63 2.36
C GLN A 33 5.83 7.03 3.31
N ILE A 34 5.72 6.38 4.47
CA ILE A 34 4.74 6.77 5.50
C ILE A 34 4.98 8.21 5.96
N ARG A 35 3.89 8.96 6.12
CA ARG A 35 3.93 10.36 6.56
C ARG A 35 2.74 10.70 7.45
N THR A 36 2.99 11.54 8.44
CA THR A 36 1.95 12.17 9.25
C THR A 36 1.33 13.32 8.47
N ILE A 37 -0.01 13.34 8.36
CA ILE A 37 -0.75 14.41 7.67
C ILE A 37 -1.90 14.94 8.53
N SER A 38 -2.25 16.20 8.36
CA SER A 38 -3.48 16.77 8.93
C SER A 38 -4.72 16.14 8.29
N LYS A 39 -5.79 15.94 9.07
CA LYS A 39 -7.10 15.48 8.57
C LYS A 39 -7.65 16.38 7.45
N LYS A 40 -7.28 17.68 7.43
CA LYS A 40 -7.69 18.63 6.37
C LYS A 40 -7.08 18.34 5.00
N ARG A 41 -6.03 17.51 4.93
CA ARG A 41 -5.40 17.08 3.66
C ARG A 41 -6.06 15.85 3.06
N LEU A 42 -6.96 15.20 3.81
CA LEU A 42 -7.79 14.13 3.29
C LEU A 42 -8.98 14.76 2.57
N GLU A 43 -9.23 14.30 1.36
CA GLU A 43 -10.37 14.73 0.56
C GLU A 43 -11.50 13.69 0.68
N GLY A 44 -12.01 13.19 -0.45
CA GLY A 44 -13.01 12.14 -0.49
C GLY A 44 -12.46 10.75 -0.13
N MET A 45 -13.37 9.87 0.26
CA MET A 45 -13.08 8.45 0.41
C MET A 45 -12.87 7.83 -0.98
N PHE A 46 -11.72 7.19 -1.18
CA PHE A 46 -11.40 6.53 -2.45
C PHE A 46 -11.88 5.06 -2.49
N GLY A 47 -11.70 4.32 -1.39
CA GLY A 47 -12.05 2.91 -1.31
C GLY A 47 -11.58 2.27 0.00
N TYR A 48 -11.72 0.95 0.10
CA TYR A 48 -11.39 0.17 1.29
C TYR A 48 -10.44 -0.98 0.95
N LEU A 49 -9.49 -1.24 1.83
CA LEU A 49 -8.64 -2.41 1.77
C LEU A 49 -9.28 -3.53 2.59
N GLU A 50 -10.12 -4.36 2.01
CA GLU A 50 -10.92 -5.34 2.77
C GLU A 50 -10.29 -6.74 2.86
N ASP A 51 -9.40 -7.07 1.91
CA ASP A 51 -8.74 -8.38 1.85
C ASP A 51 -7.82 -8.58 3.08
N PRO A 52 -8.16 -9.52 4.00
CA PRO A 52 -7.41 -9.69 5.23
C PRO A 52 -5.96 -10.11 5.01
N LYS A 53 -5.69 -10.86 3.94
CA LYS A 53 -4.33 -11.28 3.60
C LYS A 53 -3.49 -10.07 3.22
N LEU A 54 -4.02 -9.21 2.36
CA LEU A 54 -3.37 -8.00 1.92
C LEU A 54 -3.17 -7.01 3.08
N GLN A 55 -4.14 -6.87 3.97
CA GLN A 55 -3.96 -6.08 5.19
C GLN A 55 -2.81 -6.61 6.07
N ASN A 56 -2.66 -7.93 6.19
CA ASN A 56 -1.57 -8.54 6.96
C ASN A 56 -0.20 -8.33 6.29
N GLU A 57 -0.12 -8.39 4.97
CA GLU A 57 1.10 -8.05 4.22
C GLU A 57 1.52 -6.60 4.46
N VAL A 58 0.57 -5.66 4.41
CA VAL A 58 0.82 -4.25 4.74
C VAL A 58 1.29 -4.08 6.19
N ARG A 59 0.65 -4.74 7.15
CA ARG A 59 1.06 -4.69 8.57
C ARG A 59 2.47 -5.25 8.78
N ALA A 60 2.80 -6.37 8.13
CA ALA A 60 4.13 -6.97 8.22
C ALA A 60 5.20 -6.04 7.65
N ALA A 61 4.96 -5.45 6.48
CA ALA A 61 5.89 -4.49 5.88
C ALA A 61 6.06 -3.22 6.74
N ILE A 62 5.01 -2.75 7.42
CA ILE A 62 5.09 -1.63 8.40
C ILE A 62 5.98 -2.01 9.58
N ARG A 63 5.75 -3.20 10.17
CA ARG A 63 6.54 -3.72 11.29
C ARG A 63 8.02 -3.82 10.94
N GLU A 64 8.33 -4.38 9.78
CA GLU A 64 9.69 -4.47 9.26
C GLU A 64 10.31 -3.09 9.03
N HIS A 65 9.59 -2.16 8.39
CA HIS A 65 10.11 -0.82 8.11
C HIS A 65 10.37 0.00 9.38
N LEU A 66 9.55 -0.19 10.43
CA LEU A 66 9.66 0.54 11.69
C LEU A 66 10.48 -0.21 12.76
N ASP A 67 10.98 -1.42 12.46
CA ASP A 67 11.71 -2.29 13.39
C ASP A 67 10.92 -2.57 14.69
N ILE A 68 9.65 -2.93 14.54
CA ILE A 68 8.73 -3.25 15.65
C ILE A 68 8.14 -4.65 15.48
N TYR A 69 8.31 -5.51 16.49
CA TYR A 69 7.85 -6.91 16.51
C TYR A 69 6.54 -7.09 17.27
#